data_AF-A0AAE2AXI6-F1
#
_entry.id   AF-A0AAE2AXI6-F1
#
_cell.length_a   1.000
_cell.length_b   1.000
_cell.length_c   1.000
_cell.angle_alpha   90.00
_cell.angle_beta   90.00
_cell.angle_gamma   90.00
#
_symmetry.space_group_name_H-M   'P 1'
#
loop_
_entity.id
_entity.type
_entity.pdbx_description
1 polymer ?
#
loop_
_entity_poly.entity_id
_entity_poly.type
_entity_poly.pdbx_seq_one_letter_code
_entity_poly.pdbx_strand_id
1 'polypeptide(L)'
;MEQEFLLKFLEIGAIDLKGDDTKLDKLRSTTKDLAAILRKTPSKTASFTMVAADPNIAPTDPTVEEAMAALRKQWETIANAFAGRPVSILRAILLDAIVQAARSDDAIAVAFVNTARNALAHSETADESDIWREAVSEIETKVDARAEIEWATPEMITVDPLQYTPPRPIGEQSGAVTVDRDRFKQSSASAASAIGHYQYINSWMPNVLNAFSDSIAEAIDGVAEELVPSPVDLSGPLSALANAVATHVNKALASFSDATAGLQRRTNLLWWKEALYSPSAHASYLELPPFEASALMALDLHEQVPTYSPASVSAFLREAIRCLPIEKDDQNNGERDVARLVHDARTTTFMQPFRALAAQYAPAPAGRGPLLSLIGHSQDSGTVEATTLRALCGVDASTSMTPSDWGTYLFRELQTARATRSSPSTRARKK
;
A
#
# COMPACT_ATOMS: atom_id res chain seq x y z
N MET A 1 14.73 19.88 -15.10
CA MET A 1 14.48 19.00 -16.26
C MET A 1 14.99 17.65 -15.82
N GLU A 2 14.11 16.69 -15.55
CA GLU A 2 14.58 15.38 -15.09
C GLU A 2 15.41 14.73 -16.20
N GLN A 3 16.55 14.14 -15.83
CA GLN A 3 17.49 13.58 -16.81
C GLN A 3 16.89 12.31 -17.42
N GLU A 4 16.96 12.21 -18.76
CA GLU A 4 16.52 11.04 -19.52
C GLU A 4 17.67 10.02 -19.55
N PHE A 5 17.44 8.81 -19.02
CA PHE A 5 18.49 7.78 -19.01
C PHE A 5 18.79 7.27 -20.42
N LEU A 6 17.82 7.35 -21.34
CA LEU A 6 18.03 7.05 -22.76
C LEU A 6 19.15 7.89 -23.39
N LEU A 7 19.28 9.17 -23.02
CA LEU A 7 20.33 10.04 -23.55
C LEU A 7 21.71 9.63 -23.06
N LYS A 8 21.83 9.15 -21.82
CA LYS A 8 23.12 8.68 -21.29
C LYS A 8 23.68 7.49 -22.06
N PHE A 9 22.81 6.59 -22.52
CA PHE A 9 23.22 5.49 -23.40
C PHE A 9 23.76 5.99 -24.75
N LEU A 10 23.23 7.10 -25.28
CA LEU A 10 23.79 7.75 -26.48
C LEU A 10 25.14 8.42 -26.19
N GLU A 11 25.25 9.09 -25.05
CA GLU A 11 26.45 9.82 -24.62
C GLU A 11 27.67 8.88 -24.46
N ILE A 12 27.47 7.68 -23.92
CA ILE A 12 28.54 6.67 -23.80
C ILE A 12 28.73 5.84 -25.09
N GLY A 13 27.94 6.09 -26.14
CA GLY A 13 28.02 5.37 -27.41
C GLY A 13 27.49 3.93 -27.36
N ALA A 14 26.77 3.53 -26.31
CA ALA A 14 26.15 2.21 -26.19
C ALA A 14 25.01 2.00 -27.20
N ILE A 15 24.42 3.10 -27.68
CA ILE A 15 23.47 3.13 -28.79
C ILE A 15 23.84 4.25 -29.77
N ASP A 16 23.58 4.05 -31.06
CA ASP A 16 23.86 5.03 -32.12
C ASP A 16 22.62 5.21 -33.01
N LEU A 17 22.14 6.46 -33.11
CA LEU A 17 21.01 6.86 -33.96
C LEU A 17 21.44 7.49 -35.29
N LYS A 18 22.74 7.57 -35.55
CA LYS A 18 23.36 8.19 -36.73
C LYS A 18 22.96 9.66 -36.89
N GLY A 19 22.84 10.39 -35.78
CA GLY A 19 22.58 11.84 -35.75
C GLY A 19 21.19 12.27 -36.24
N ASP A 20 20.18 11.41 -36.14
CA ASP A 20 18.81 11.71 -36.58
C ASP A 20 17.86 11.88 -35.38
N ASP A 21 17.60 13.13 -35.02
CA ASP A 21 16.74 13.52 -33.89
C ASP A 21 15.30 13.00 -34.03
N THR A 22 14.82 12.76 -35.26
CA THR A 22 13.48 12.21 -35.46
C THR A 22 13.38 10.76 -34.96
N LYS A 23 14.50 10.01 -34.95
CA LYS A 23 14.56 8.68 -34.34
C LYS A 23 14.53 8.78 -32.82
N LEU A 24 15.23 9.76 -32.25
CA LEU A 24 15.23 9.99 -30.80
C LEU A 24 13.82 10.29 -30.28
N ASP A 25 13.05 11.13 -30.99
CA ASP A 25 11.67 11.43 -30.61
C ASP A 25 10.74 10.20 -30.68
N LYS A 26 10.98 9.30 -31.63
CA LYS A 26 10.29 8.00 -31.67
C LYS A 26 10.64 7.15 -30.46
N LEU A 27 11.92 7.08 -30.07
CA LEU A 27 12.35 6.33 -28.89
C LEU A 27 11.74 6.90 -27.60
N ARG A 28 11.72 8.23 -27.45
CA ARG A 28 11.05 8.91 -26.33
C ARG A 28 9.57 8.61 -26.27
N SER A 29 8.89 8.59 -27.42
CA SER A 29 7.47 8.26 -27.50
C SER A 29 7.21 6.80 -27.08
N THR A 30 8.03 5.86 -27.56
CA THR A 30 7.99 4.45 -27.13
C THR A 30 8.25 4.31 -25.64
N THR A 31 9.21 5.07 -25.09
CA THR A 31 9.53 5.07 -23.65
C THR A 31 8.32 5.48 -22.82
N LYS A 32 7.62 6.56 -23.22
CA LYS A 32 6.39 7.01 -22.55
C LYS A 32 5.27 5.97 -22.62
N ASP A 33 5.11 5.30 -23.76
CA ASP A 33 4.12 4.22 -23.92
C ASP A 33 4.43 3.03 -23.00
N LEU A 34 5.69 2.60 -22.94
CA LEU A 34 6.13 1.51 -22.05
C LEU A 34 5.99 1.89 -20.57
N ALA A 35 6.32 3.12 -20.19
CA ALA A 35 6.09 3.61 -18.83
C ALA A 35 4.59 3.63 -18.48
N ALA A 36 3.71 3.94 -19.44
CA ALA A 36 2.26 3.85 -19.25
C ALA A 36 1.77 2.39 -19.14
N ILE A 37 2.38 1.46 -19.88
CA ILE A 37 2.09 0.02 -19.77
C ILE A 37 2.50 -0.50 -18.39
N LEU A 38 3.70 -0.15 -17.90
CA LEU A 38 4.18 -0.51 -16.57
C LEU A 38 3.25 -0.01 -15.47
N ARG A 39 2.81 1.26 -15.52
CA ARG A 39 1.83 1.79 -14.54
C ARG A 39 0.48 1.08 -14.57
N LYS A 40 0.07 0.53 -15.72
CA LYS A 40 -1.15 -0.29 -15.82
C LYS A 40 -0.93 -1.72 -15.32
N THR A 41 0.30 -2.23 -15.43
CA THR A 41 0.68 -3.60 -15.09
C THR A 41 2.00 -3.63 -14.31
N PRO A 42 2.02 -3.16 -13.04
CA PRO A 42 3.26 -3.03 -12.26
C PRO A 42 4.04 -4.35 -12.10
N SER A 43 3.37 -5.50 -12.18
CA SER A 43 3.97 -6.83 -12.08
C SER A 43 5.04 -7.12 -13.14
N LYS A 44 5.08 -6.35 -14.23
CA LYS A 44 6.12 -6.47 -15.27
C LYS A 44 7.44 -5.79 -14.90
N THR A 45 7.48 -5.01 -13.82
CA THR A 45 8.68 -4.24 -13.42
C THR A 45 9.91 -5.13 -13.25
N ALA A 46 9.74 -6.32 -12.65
CA ALA A 46 10.84 -7.24 -12.43
C ALA A 46 11.47 -7.71 -13.77
N SER A 47 10.67 -8.26 -14.68
CA SER A 47 11.19 -8.75 -15.97
C SER A 47 11.76 -7.62 -16.83
N PHE A 48 11.11 -6.45 -16.84
CA PHE A 48 11.61 -5.26 -17.54
C PHE A 48 12.99 -4.83 -17.02
N THR A 49 13.15 -4.80 -15.68
CA THR A 49 14.42 -4.42 -15.05
C THR A 49 15.53 -5.43 -15.36
N MET A 50 15.24 -6.73 -15.23
CA MET A 50 16.22 -7.79 -15.48
C MET A 50 16.65 -7.85 -16.95
N VAL A 51 15.72 -7.60 -17.90
CA VAL A 51 16.04 -7.54 -19.34
C VAL A 51 16.84 -6.29 -19.67
N ALA A 52 16.48 -5.13 -19.10
CA ALA A 52 17.27 -3.92 -19.29
C ALA A 52 18.70 -4.08 -18.76
N ALA A 53 18.89 -4.74 -17.62
CA ALA A 53 20.19 -4.91 -16.96
C ALA A 53 21.13 -5.94 -17.62
N ASP A 54 20.64 -6.81 -18.49
CA ASP A 54 21.43 -7.91 -19.09
C ASP A 54 21.84 -7.59 -20.53
N PRO A 55 23.11 -7.24 -20.82
CA PRO A 55 23.57 -6.96 -22.18
C PRO A 55 23.52 -8.18 -23.10
N ASN A 56 23.55 -9.38 -22.53
CA ASN A 56 23.56 -10.65 -23.25
C ASN A 56 22.17 -11.27 -23.36
N ILE A 57 21.10 -10.50 -23.15
CA ILE A 57 19.72 -11.00 -23.23
C ILE A 57 19.38 -11.51 -24.64
N ALA A 58 18.71 -12.66 -24.69
CA ALA A 58 18.27 -13.26 -25.94
C ALA A 58 17.30 -12.34 -26.70
N PRO A 59 17.50 -12.10 -28.02
CA PRO A 59 16.59 -11.27 -28.82
C PRO A 59 15.14 -11.78 -28.85
N THR A 60 14.92 -13.06 -28.55
CA THR A 60 13.61 -13.73 -28.54
C THR A 60 12.92 -13.71 -27.17
N ASP A 61 13.51 -13.06 -26.16
CA ASP A 61 12.86 -12.94 -24.85
C ASP A 61 11.50 -12.22 -24.98
N PRO A 62 10.42 -12.69 -24.31
CA PRO A 62 9.10 -12.09 -24.40
C PRO A 62 9.05 -10.59 -24.10
N THR A 63 9.90 -10.11 -23.18
CA THR A 63 9.98 -8.68 -22.82
C THR A 63 10.63 -7.87 -23.93
N VAL A 64 11.64 -8.44 -24.61
CA VAL A 64 12.29 -7.83 -25.78
C VAL A 64 11.29 -7.75 -26.94
N GLU A 65 10.49 -8.79 -27.16
CA GLU A 65 9.42 -8.76 -28.17
C GLU A 65 8.34 -7.72 -27.85
N GLU A 66 7.94 -7.59 -26.58
CA GLU A 66 6.99 -6.59 -26.13
C GLU A 66 7.53 -5.17 -26.38
N ALA A 67 8.77 -4.89 -25.99
CA ALA A 67 9.43 -3.61 -26.24
C ALA A 67 9.54 -3.32 -27.75
N MET A 68 9.90 -4.33 -28.55
CA MET A 68 9.97 -4.21 -30.01
C MET A 68 8.60 -3.93 -30.63
N ALA A 69 7.52 -4.55 -30.12
CA ALA A 69 6.17 -4.29 -30.58
C ALA A 69 5.72 -2.86 -30.25
N ALA A 70 6.09 -2.33 -29.07
CA ALA A 70 5.85 -0.93 -28.73
C ALA A 70 6.66 0.02 -29.63
N LEU A 71 7.91 -0.31 -29.92
CA LEU A 71 8.77 0.50 -30.79
C LEU A 71 8.26 0.54 -32.24
N ARG A 72 7.80 -0.60 -32.78
CA ARG A 72 7.24 -0.67 -34.15
C ARG A 72 6.01 0.21 -34.35
N LYS A 73 5.22 0.49 -33.30
CA LYS A 73 4.08 1.41 -33.38
C LYS A 73 4.50 2.86 -33.61
N GLN A 74 5.69 3.24 -33.12
CA GLN A 74 6.24 4.60 -33.29
C GLN A 74 7.24 4.68 -34.47
N TRP A 75 7.83 3.55 -34.85
CA TRP A 75 8.82 3.45 -35.92
C TRP A 75 8.58 2.21 -36.79
N GLU A 76 7.65 2.32 -37.74
CA GLU A 76 7.27 1.22 -38.64
C GLU A 76 8.45 0.71 -39.50
N THR A 77 9.31 1.61 -39.96
CA THR A 77 10.47 1.29 -40.82
C THR A 77 11.70 0.79 -40.06
N ILE A 78 11.60 0.46 -38.77
CA ILE A 78 12.74 0.01 -37.97
C ILE A 78 13.40 -1.27 -38.51
N ALA A 79 12.61 -2.15 -39.15
CA ALA A 79 13.12 -3.36 -39.79
C ALA A 79 14.08 -3.07 -40.96
N ASN A 80 13.99 -1.88 -41.57
CA ASN A 80 14.91 -1.44 -42.62
C ASN A 80 16.19 -0.82 -42.03
N ALA A 81 16.14 -0.36 -40.78
CA ALA A 81 17.25 0.28 -40.11
C ALA A 81 18.19 -0.73 -39.41
N PHE A 82 17.66 -1.87 -38.98
CA PHE A 82 18.40 -2.92 -38.28
C PHE A 82 18.10 -4.29 -38.86
N ALA A 83 19.15 -5.08 -39.15
CA ALA A 83 19.01 -6.44 -39.68
C ALA A 83 18.40 -7.44 -38.67
N GLY A 84 18.39 -7.09 -37.38
CA GLY A 84 17.81 -7.88 -36.30
C GLY A 84 17.15 -6.97 -35.26
N ARG A 85 16.74 -7.56 -34.12
CA ARG A 85 16.19 -6.78 -33.01
C ARG A 85 17.31 -5.95 -32.38
N PRO A 86 17.17 -4.61 -32.28
CA PRO A 86 18.22 -3.77 -31.73
C PRO A 86 18.19 -3.83 -30.18
N VAL A 87 18.74 -4.92 -29.62
CA VAL A 87 18.66 -5.23 -28.18
C VAL A 87 19.16 -4.07 -27.32
N SER A 88 20.31 -3.45 -27.63
CA SER A 88 20.84 -2.31 -26.85
C SER A 88 19.89 -1.11 -26.82
N ILE A 89 19.21 -0.80 -27.94
CA ILE A 89 18.20 0.27 -28.00
C ILE A 89 16.99 -0.09 -27.14
N LEU A 90 16.52 -1.33 -27.24
CA LEU A 90 15.37 -1.80 -26.46
C LEU A 90 15.68 -1.79 -24.95
N ARG A 91 16.89 -2.18 -24.54
CA ARG A 91 17.35 -2.12 -23.14
C ARG A 91 17.38 -0.68 -22.61
N ALA A 92 17.94 0.26 -23.38
CA ALA A 92 18.00 1.67 -22.99
C ALA A 92 16.60 2.30 -22.82
N ILE A 93 15.67 2.00 -23.76
CA ILE A 93 14.27 2.44 -23.69
C ILE A 93 13.55 1.81 -22.49
N LEU A 94 13.81 0.53 -22.19
CA LEU A 94 13.23 -0.14 -21.04
C LEU A 94 13.69 0.49 -19.73
N LEU A 95 14.99 0.77 -19.55
CA LEU A 95 15.48 1.44 -18.34
C LEU A 95 14.80 2.81 -18.15
N ASP A 96 14.79 3.64 -19.20
CA ASP A 96 14.20 4.97 -19.10
C ASP A 96 12.69 4.90 -18.82
N ALA A 97 11.98 3.92 -19.39
CA ALA A 97 10.57 3.70 -19.13
C ALA A 97 10.29 3.26 -17.68
N ILE A 98 11.14 2.40 -17.11
CA ILE A 98 11.05 1.96 -15.72
C ILE A 98 11.27 3.13 -14.78
N VAL A 99 12.31 3.94 -15.01
CA VAL A 99 12.63 5.10 -14.17
C VAL A 99 11.50 6.13 -14.23
N GLN A 100 10.99 6.46 -15.42
CA GLN A 100 9.82 7.35 -15.56
C GLN A 100 8.59 6.84 -14.81
N ALA A 101 8.33 5.53 -14.86
CA ALA A 101 7.24 4.92 -14.11
C ALA A 101 7.47 4.96 -12.59
N ALA A 102 8.67 4.62 -12.13
CA ALA A 102 9.07 4.61 -10.71
C ALA A 102 9.01 6.00 -10.04
N ARG A 103 9.34 7.06 -10.80
CA ARG A 103 9.17 8.45 -10.31
C ARG A 103 7.72 8.74 -9.93
N SER A 104 6.76 8.18 -10.65
CA SER A 104 5.33 8.42 -10.44
C SER A 104 4.62 7.38 -9.56
N ASP A 105 5.19 6.20 -9.36
CA ASP A 105 4.55 5.08 -8.67
C ASP A 105 5.52 4.39 -7.71
N ASP A 106 5.22 4.45 -6.41
CA ASP A 106 6.09 3.93 -5.34
C ASP A 106 6.22 2.40 -5.36
N ALA A 107 5.19 1.68 -5.82
CA ALA A 107 5.24 0.22 -5.95
C ALA A 107 6.24 -0.21 -7.04
N ILE A 108 6.22 0.51 -8.17
CA ILE A 108 7.19 0.31 -9.25
C ILE A 108 8.60 0.69 -8.77
N ALA A 109 8.73 1.77 -8.00
CA ALA A 109 10.02 2.20 -7.43
C ALA A 109 10.66 1.11 -6.56
N VAL A 110 9.90 0.54 -5.61
CA VAL A 110 10.39 -0.56 -4.75
C VAL A 110 10.80 -1.77 -5.59
N ALA A 111 9.96 -2.17 -6.54
CA ALA A 111 10.24 -3.32 -7.40
C ALA A 111 11.47 -3.11 -8.28
N PHE A 112 11.66 -1.92 -8.83
CA PHE A 112 12.84 -1.58 -9.63
C PHE A 112 14.11 -1.68 -8.79
N VAL A 113 14.20 -1.00 -7.64
CA VAL A 113 15.41 -0.97 -6.81
C VAL A 113 15.79 -2.37 -6.33
N ASN A 114 14.83 -3.14 -5.81
CA ASN A 114 15.07 -4.49 -5.32
C ASN A 114 15.52 -5.43 -6.44
N THR A 115 14.87 -5.36 -7.61
CA THR A 115 15.23 -6.19 -8.76
C THR A 115 16.58 -5.80 -9.34
N ALA A 116 16.86 -4.50 -9.48
CA ALA A 116 18.13 -3.99 -9.99
C ALA A 116 19.30 -4.40 -9.09
N ARG A 117 19.14 -4.31 -7.76
CA ARG A 117 20.17 -4.76 -6.79
C ARG A 117 20.50 -6.25 -6.92
N ASN A 118 19.55 -7.08 -7.33
CA ASN A 118 19.78 -8.50 -7.59
C ASN A 118 20.39 -8.72 -8.98
N ALA A 119 19.82 -8.12 -10.02
CA ALA A 119 20.29 -8.31 -11.40
C ALA A 119 21.70 -7.78 -11.64
N LEU A 120 22.02 -6.59 -11.11
CA LEU A 120 23.31 -5.93 -11.30
C LEU A 120 24.45 -6.59 -10.51
N ALA A 121 24.14 -7.32 -9.43
CA ALA A 121 25.16 -8.04 -8.66
C ALA A 121 25.86 -9.13 -9.47
N HIS A 122 25.22 -9.61 -10.55
CA HIS A 122 25.68 -10.72 -11.37
C HIS A 122 25.72 -10.39 -12.87
N SER A 123 25.57 -9.11 -13.25
CA SER A 123 25.58 -8.67 -14.65
C SER A 123 26.90 -7.97 -15.02
N GLU A 124 27.38 -8.25 -16.23
CA GLU A 124 28.54 -7.59 -16.84
C GLU A 124 28.15 -6.18 -17.31
N THR A 125 28.17 -5.19 -16.41
CA THR A 125 27.69 -3.82 -16.72
C THR A 125 28.80 -2.78 -16.85
N ALA A 126 30.05 -3.17 -17.13
CA ALA A 126 31.22 -2.29 -16.99
C ALA A 126 31.04 -0.87 -17.58
N ASP A 127 30.62 -0.76 -18.85
CA ASP A 127 30.46 0.53 -19.54
C ASP A 127 29.16 1.28 -19.19
N GLU A 128 28.13 0.57 -18.72
CA GLU A 128 26.82 1.13 -18.35
C GLU A 128 26.68 1.36 -16.83
N SER A 129 27.71 1.02 -16.05
CA SER A 129 27.66 0.89 -14.58
C SER A 129 27.28 2.18 -13.87
N ASP A 130 27.77 3.33 -14.36
CA ASP A 130 27.45 4.64 -13.80
C ASP A 130 26.01 5.06 -14.09
N ILE A 131 25.48 4.70 -15.28
CA ILE A 131 24.08 4.94 -15.65
C ILE A 131 23.16 4.20 -14.67
N TRP A 132 23.46 2.92 -14.42
CA TRP A 132 22.71 2.09 -13.49
C TRP A 132 22.83 2.56 -12.04
N ARG A 133 24.03 2.94 -11.60
CA ARG A 133 24.27 3.48 -10.26
C ARG A 133 23.41 4.70 -10.01
N GLU A 134 23.36 5.63 -10.97
CA GLU A 134 22.58 6.85 -10.84
C GLU A 134 21.07 6.58 -10.88
N ALA A 135 20.60 5.73 -11.80
CA ALA A 135 19.19 5.34 -11.89
C ALA A 135 18.69 4.69 -10.59
N VAL A 136 19.46 3.75 -10.04
CA VAL A 136 19.12 3.07 -8.79
C VAL A 136 19.17 4.05 -7.62
N SER A 137 20.22 4.87 -7.51
CA SER A 137 20.38 5.83 -6.40
C SER A 137 19.26 6.88 -6.37
N GLU A 138 18.83 7.36 -7.54
CA GLU A 138 17.74 8.35 -7.65
C GLU A 138 16.44 7.79 -7.05
N ILE A 139 16.05 6.59 -7.51
CA ILE A 139 14.80 5.96 -7.09
C ILE A 139 14.89 5.41 -5.66
N GLU A 140 16.04 4.89 -5.26
CA GLU A 140 16.28 4.38 -3.91
C GLU A 140 16.13 5.48 -2.86
N THR A 141 16.65 6.69 -3.11
CA THR A 141 16.48 7.83 -2.19
C THR A 141 15.00 8.13 -1.91
N LYS A 142 14.15 8.04 -2.95
CA LYS A 142 12.69 8.21 -2.82
C LYS A 142 12.06 7.08 -2.00
N VAL A 143 12.42 5.83 -2.28
CA VAL A 143 11.90 4.65 -1.59
C VAL A 143 12.28 4.68 -0.11
N ASP A 144 13.53 4.98 0.22
CA ASP A 144 14.03 5.09 1.58
C ASP A 144 13.34 6.22 2.35
N ALA A 145 13.20 7.41 1.74
CA ALA A 145 12.48 8.51 2.37
C ALA A 145 11.03 8.14 2.74
N ARG A 146 10.33 7.41 1.84
CA ARG A 146 8.99 6.90 2.12
C ARG A 146 8.99 5.86 3.24
N ALA A 147 9.93 4.92 3.22
CA ALA A 147 10.05 3.89 4.23
C ALA A 147 10.38 4.46 5.61
N GLU A 148 11.28 5.43 5.71
CA GLU A 148 11.60 6.09 6.98
C GLU A 148 10.38 6.80 7.59
N ILE A 149 9.51 7.42 6.78
CA ILE A 149 8.25 8.00 7.26
C ILE A 149 7.32 6.92 7.83
N GLU A 150 7.17 5.78 7.14
CA GLU A 150 6.30 4.68 7.58
C GLU A 150 6.81 3.96 8.83
N TRP A 151 8.13 4.02 9.06
CA TRP A 151 8.80 3.41 10.19
C TRP A 151 9.09 4.39 11.32
N ALA A 152 8.87 5.69 11.15
CA ALA A 152 9.14 6.67 12.19
C ALA A 152 8.28 6.41 13.44
N THR A 153 8.84 6.70 14.61
CA THR A 153 8.09 6.80 15.87
C THR A 153 8.13 8.27 16.28
N PRO A 154 7.01 9.00 16.24
CA PRO A 154 7.01 10.41 16.56
C PRO A 154 7.32 10.62 18.05
N GLU A 155 8.06 11.67 18.36
CA GLU A 155 8.39 12.03 19.75
C GLU A 155 7.15 12.49 20.54
N MET A 156 6.16 13.08 19.85
CA MET A 156 4.90 13.52 20.42
C MET A 156 3.73 13.08 19.54
N ILE A 157 2.69 12.55 20.18
CA ILE A 157 1.43 12.17 19.52
C ILE A 157 0.46 13.32 19.69
N THR A 158 0.18 14.04 18.60
CA THR A 158 -0.82 15.11 18.58
C THR A 158 -2.17 14.56 18.11
N VAL A 159 -3.20 14.74 18.92
CA VAL A 159 -4.58 14.38 18.57
C VAL A 159 -5.34 15.65 18.24
N ASP A 160 -5.98 15.68 17.07
CA ASP A 160 -6.81 16.81 16.66
C ASP A 160 -7.94 17.06 17.67
N PRO A 161 -8.27 18.33 18.00
CA PRO A 161 -9.33 18.64 18.94
C PRO A 161 -10.69 18.10 18.47
N LEU A 162 -11.58 17.81 19.43
CA LEU A 162 -12.95 17.37 19.15
C LEU A 162 -13.67 18.42 18.29
N GLN A 163 -14.03 18.03 17.07
CA GLN A 163 -14.86 18.86 16.19
C GLN A 163 -16.33 18.63 16.52
N TYR A 164 -16.88 19.47 17.38
CA TYR A 164 -18.30 19.49 17.71
C TYR A 164 -18.82 20.93 17.71
N THR A 165 -19.86 21.18 16.92
CA THR A 165 -20.57 22.46 16.92
C THR A 165 -21.87 22.28 17.69
N PRO A 166 -22.06 22.95 18.84
CA PRO A 166 -23.29 22.81 19.61
C PRO A 166 -24.49 23.36 18.83
N PRO A 167 -25.69 22.76 19.02
CA PRO A 167 -26.91 23.29 18.41
C PRO A 167 -27.17 24.73 18.90
N ARG A 168 -27.88 25.51 18.09
CA ARG A 168 -28.26 26.88 18.46
C ARG A 168 -29.10 26.86 19.74
N PRO A 169 -28.90 27.82 20.65
CA PRO A 169 -29.77 27.96 21.82
C PRO A 169 -31.23 28.04 21.36
N ILE A 170 -32.12 27.31 22.03
CA ILE A 170 -33.56 27.48 21.85
C ILE A 170 -33.89 28.86 22.42
N GLY A 171 -34.15 29.83 21.55
CA GLY A 171 -34.68 31.13 21.96
C GLY A 171 -36.08 30.94 22.55
N GLU A 172 -36.39 31.67 23.62
CA GLU A 172 -37.70 31.67 24.27
C GLU A 172 -38.81 31.93 23.23
N GLN A 173 -39.48 30.87 22.78
CA GLN A 173 -40.74 31.00 22.04
C GLN A 173 -41.88 31.17 23.04
N SER A 174 -41.86 32.26 23.81
CA SER A 174 -43.09 32.72 24.47
C SER A 174 -43.88 33.50 23.43
N GLY A 175 -44.71 32.80 22.68
CA GLY A 175 -45.80 33.46 21.96
C GLY A 175 -46.65 34.24 22.96
N ALA A 176 -47.03 35.47 22.64
CA ALA A 176 -47.93 36.24 23.50
C ALA A 176 -49.25 35.46 23.62
N VAL A 177 -49.54 34.91 24.80
CA VAL A 177 -50.78 34.19 25.03
C VAL A 177 -51.93 35.19 25.03
N THR A 178 -52.91 34.97 24.17
CA THR A 178 -54.08 35.84 24.04
C THR A 178 -55.30 35.09 24.56
N VAL A 179 -55.89 35.57 25.66
CA VAL A 179 -57.15 35.01 26.16
C VAL A 179 -58.25 35.26 25.13
N ASP A 180 -58.93 34.20 24.70
CA ASP A 180 -60.13 34.30 23.86
C ASP A 180 -61.26 34.97 24.67
N ARG A 181 -61.40 36.28 24.44
CA ARG A 181 -62.36 37.13 25.14
C ARG A 181 -63.81 36.77 24.81
N ASP A 182 -64.07 36.20 23.64
CA ASP A 182 -65.43 35.87 23.22
C ASP A 182 -65.87 34.56 23.87
N ARG A 183 -64.97 33.56 23.95
CA ARG A 183 -65.21 32.35 24.74
C ARG A 183 -65.42 32.66 26.22
N PHE A 184 -64.58 33.52 26.81
CA PHE A 184 -64.73 33.94 28.22
C PHE A 184 -66.06 34.67 28.48
N LYS A 185 -66.48 35.55 27.55
CA LYS A 185 -67.80 36.19 27.65
C LYS A 185 -68.93 35.17 27.58
N GLN A 186 -68.83 34.18 26.71
CA GLN A 186 -69.85 33.14 26.57
C GLN A 186 -69.95 32.25 27.82
N SER A 187 -68.84 31.85 28.44
CA SER A 187 -68.86 31.08 29.69
C SER A 187 -69.37 31.93 30.86
N SER A 188 -68.98 33.21 30.96
CA SER A 188 -69.48 34.11 32.00
C SER A 188 -70.97 34.46 31.87
N ALA A 189 -71.56 34.33 30.68
CA ALA A 189 -73.00 34.51 30.48
C ALA A 189 -73.85 33.47 31.23
N SER A 190 -73.29 32.29 31.53
CA SER A 190 -73.94 31.29 32.39
C SER A 190 -74.09 31.75 33.84
N ALA A 191 -73.22 32.67 34.30
CA ALA A 191 -73.37 33.30 35.61
C ALA A 191 -74.53 34.30 35.61
N ALA A 192 -74.80 34.98 34.48
CA ALA A 192 -75.95 35.88 34.37
C ALA A 192 -77.29 35.13 34.39
N SER A 193 -77.36 33.90 33.85
CA SER A 193 -78.58 33.08 33.91
C SER A 193 -78.86 32.50 35.31
N ALA A 194 -77.86 32.45 36.20
CA ALA A 194 -78.03 32.04 37.60
C ALA A 194 -78.79 33.07 38.46
N ILE A 195 -79.06 34.27 37.93
CA ILE A 195 -79.76 35.34 38.65
C ILE A 195 -81.26 35.05 38.84
N GLY A 196 -81.89 34.22 37.99
CA GLY A 196 -83.27 33.73 38.16
C GLY A 196 -84.33 34.78 38.55
N HIS A 197 -85.53 34.35 38.99
CA HIS A 197 -86.54 35.25 39.57
C HIS A 197 -86.35 35.41 41.09
N TYR A 198 -85.11 35.53 41.55
CA TYR A 198 -84.80 35.60 42.98
C TYR A 198 -84.93 37.04 43.49
N GLN A 199 -85.77 37.26 44.51
CA GLN A 199 -86.06 38.60 45.03
C GLN A 199 -85.01 39.16 46.01
N TYR A 200 -84.05 38.34 46.49
CA TYR A 200 -83.06 38.76 47.47
C TYR A 200 -81.63 38.43 47.01
N ILE A 201 -80.72 39.40 47.11
CA ILE A 201 -79.31 39.28 46.68
C ILE A 201 -78.60 38.08 47.31
N ASN A 202 -78.88 37.78 48.58
CA ASN A 202 -78.21 36.71 49.30
C ASN A 202 -78.50 35.30 48.76
N SER A 203 -79.61 35.10 48.01
CA SER A 203 -79.98 33.77 47.51
C SER A 203 -79.37 33.43 46.15
N TRP A 204 -79.00 34.43 45.33
CA TRP A 204 -78.45 34.19 44.00
C TRP A 204 -76.97 34.59 43.87
N MET A 205 -76.50 35.56 44.67
CA MET A 205 -75.12 36.07 44.57
C MET A 205 -74.04 34.99 44.72
N PRO A 206 -74.13 34.01 45.65
CA PRO A 206 -73.13 32.95 45.76
C PRO A 206 -73.00 32.11 44.49
N ASN A 207 -74.12 31.81 43.82
CA ASN A 207 -74.13 30.99 42.60
C ASN A 207 -73.52 31.75 41.41
N VAL A 208 -73.76 33.05 41.32
CA VAL A 208 -73.14 33.91 40.30
C VAL A 208 -71.63 34.03 40.51
N LEU A 209 -71.20 34.22 41.76
CA LEU A 209 -69.78 34.31 42.10
C LEU A 209 -69.06 32.98 41.83
N ASN A 210 -69.68 31.84 42.13
CA ASN A 210 -69.11 30.53 41.84
C ASN A 210 -68.99 30.31 40.32
N ALA A 211 -70.05 30.55 39.54
CA ALA A 211 -70.01 30.38 38.09
C ALA A 211 -68.98 31.32 37.40
N PHE A 212 -68.83 32.55 37.92
CA PHE A 212 -67.80 33.47 37.42
C PHE A 212 -66.39 33.03 37.81
N SER A 213 -66.21 32.51 39.03
CA SER A 213 -64.95 31.93 39.48
C SER A 213 -64.56 30.70 38.65
N ASP A 214 -65.50 29.80 38.36
CA ASP A 214 -65.29 28.63 37.52
C ASP A 214 -64.90 29.02 36.09
N SER A 215 -65.56 30.04 35.53
CA SER A 215 -65.21 30.58 34.21
C SER A 215 -63.84 31.24 34.15
N ILE A 216 -63.38 31.87 35.24
CA ILE A 216 -62.02 32.41 35.34
C ILE A 216 -61.01 31.26 35.46
N ALA A 217 -61.32 30.26 36.29
CA ALA A 217 -60.47 29.08 36.43
C ALA A 217 -60.31 28.35 35.10
N GLU A 218 -61.39 28.11 34.35
CA GLU A 218 -61.34 27.46 33.04
C GLU A 218 -60.53 28.27 32.00
N ALA A 219 -60.61 29.61 32.04
CA ALA A 219 -59.80 30.46 31.17
C ALA A 219 -58.31 30.43 31.54
N ILE A 220 -57.98 30.35 32.84
CA ILE A 220 -56.61 30.21 33.32
C ILE A 220 -56.07 28.81 33.00
N ASP A 221 -56.86 27.77 33.21
CA ASP A 221 -56.51 26.37 32.92
C ASP A 221 -56.29 26.18 31.42
N GLY A 222 -57.12 26.77 30.56
CA GLY A 222 -56.91 26.76 29.11
C GLY A 222 -55.62 27.46 28.67
N VAL A 223 -55.27 28.59 29.31
CA VAL A 223 -53.98 29.26 29.10
C VAL A 223 -52.82 28.41 29.62
N ALA A 224 -53.00 27.73 30.76
CA ALA A 224 -51.99 26.84 31.32
C ALA A 224 -51.75 25.60 30.45
N GLU A 225 -52.79 25.04 29.82
CA GLU A 225 -52.70 23.97 28.84
C GLU A 225 -51.96 24.40 27.57
N GLU A 226 -52.18 25.63 27.08
CA GLU A 226 -51.44 26.20 25.94
C GLU A 226 -49.98 26.57 26.27
N LEU A 227 -49.68 26.82 27.55
CA LEU A 227 -48.34 27.14 28.04
C LEU A 227 -47.48 25.91 28.37
N VAL A 228 -48.01 24.68 28.25
CA VAL A 228 -47.19 23.47 28.42
C VAL A 228 -46.10 23.48 27.35
N PRO A 229 -44.82 23.69 27.72
CA PRO A 229 -43.77 23.73 26.72
C PRO A 229 -43.66 22.34 26.08
N SER A 230 -43.67 22.29 24.75
CA SER A 230 -43.40 21.06 24.00
C SER A 230 -42.11 20.42 24.55
N PRO A 231 -42.10 19.11 24.84
CA PRO A 231 -40.92 18.46 25.40
C PRO A 231 -39.73 18.68 24.47
N VAL A 232 -38.64 19.22 25.02
CA VAL A 232 -37.41 19.47 24.26
C VAL A 232 -36.80 18.13 23.86
N ASP A 233 -36.78 17.85 22.57
CA ASP A 233 -36.14 16.64 22.04
C ASP A 233 -34.61 16.81 22.04
N LEU A 234 -33.98 16.20 23.04
CA LEU A 234 -32.52 16.17 23.18
C LEU A 234 -31.88 14.99 22.43
N SER A 235 -32.68 14.08 21.85
CA SER A 235 -32.16 12.85 21.22
C SER A 235 -31.22 13.16 20.04
N GLY A 236 -31.58 14.13 19.19
CA GLY A 236 -30.77 14.60 18.08
C GLY A 236 -29.42 15.19 18.52
N PRO A 237 -29.41 16.23 19.37
CA PRO A 237 -28.18 16.82 19.93
C PRO A 237 -27.26 15.82 20.64
N LEU A 238 -27.83 14.93 21.46
CA LEU A 238 -27.06 13.91 22.19
C LEU A 238 -26.49 12.86 21.25
N SER A 239 -27.23 12.43 20.23
CA SER A 239 -26.75 11.51 19.20
C SER A 239 -25.62 12.14 18.38
N ALA A 240 -25.75 13.41 18.00
CA ALA A 240 -24.70 14.15 17.30
C ALA A 240 -23.42 14.28 18.14
N LEU A 241 -23.54 14.58 19.44
CA LEU A 241 -22.41 14.60 20.36
C LEU A 241 -21.76 13.21 20.50
N ALA A 242 -22.56 12.17 20.71
CA ALA A 242 -22.07 10.79 20.82
C ALA A 242 -21.29 10.36 19.57
N ASN A 243 -21.80 10.68 18.38
CA ASN A 243 -21.11 10.42 17.11
C ASN A 243 -19.81 11.20 16.98
N ALA A 244 -19.79 12.48 17.36
CA ALA A 244 -18.58 13.30 17.34
C ALA A 244 -17.51 12.76 18.29
N VAL A 245 -17.89 12.37 19.51
CA VAL A 245 -17.00 11.76 20.50
C VAL A 245 -16.48 10.42 20.00
N ALA A 246 -17.35 9.52 19.52
CA ALA A 246 -16.92 8.22 19.00
C ALA A 246 -15.93 8.37 17.83
N THR A 247 -16.20 9.32 16.92
CA THR A 247 -15.29 9.63 15.80
C THR A 247 -13.95 10.15 16.29
N HIS A 248 -13.95 11.05 17.26
CA HIS A 248 -12.71 11.61 17.83
C HIS A 248 -11.90 10.54 18.58
N VAL A 249 -12.54 9.70 19.40
CA VAL A 249 -11.86 8.58 20.09
C VAL A 249 -11.26 7.59 19.09
N ASN A 250 -11.99 7.23 18.03
CA ASN A 250 -11.47 6.36 16.98
C ASN A 250 -10.26 6.97 16.27
N LYS A 251 -10.31 8.27 15.96
CA LYS A 251 -9.16 8.99 15.37
C LYS A 251 -7.96 9.02 16.33
N ALA A 252 -8.20 9.32 17.60
CA ALA A 252 -7.16 9.34 18.61
C ALA A 252 -6.48 7.96 18.73
N LEU A 253 -7.27 6.89 18.87
CA LEU A 253 -6.77 5.51 18.94
C LEU A 253 -5.97 5.14 17.69
N ALA A 254 -6.45 5.51 16.50
CA ALA A 254 -5.72 5.30 15.24
C ALA A 254 -4.38 6.04 15.26
N SER A 255 -4.35 7.32 15.65
CA SER A 255 -3.11 8.10 15.76
C SER A 255 -2.10 7.48 16.74
N PHE A 256 -2.57 6.97 17.89
CA PHE A 256 -1.70 6.25 18.83
C PHE A 256 -1.17 4.93 18.26
N SER A 257 -2.04 4.14 17.63
CA SER A 257 -1.67 2.87 16.99
C SER A 257 -0.63 3.10 15.88
N ASP A 258 -0.87 4.07 14.99
CA ASP A 258 0.03 4.39 13.89
C ASP A 258 1.38 4.91 14.39
N ALA A 259 1.38 5.77 15.41
CA ALA A 259 2.60 6.29 16.03
C ALA A 259 3.45 5.21 16.70
N THR A 260 2.82 4.18 17.27
CA THR A 260 3.51 3.09 17.99
C THR A 260 3.83 1.89 17.10
N ALA A 261 3.24 1.80 15.90
CA ALA A 261 3.45 0.69 14.97
C ALA A 261 4.93 0.51 14.60
N GLY A 262 5.67 1.60 14.37
CA GLY A 262 7.10 1.54 14.07
C GLY A 262 7.93 0.94 15.21
N LEU A 263 7.60 1.25 16.46
CA LEU A 263 8.27 0.69 17.64
C LEU A 263 7.92 -0.78 17.85
N GLN A 264 6.64 -1.13 17.71
CA GLN A 264 6.18 -2.51 17.82
C GLN A 264 6.84 -3.40 16.77
N ARG A 265 6.94 -2.94 15.51
CA ARG A 265 7.65 -3.69 14.45
C ARG A 265 9.11 -3.94 14.81
N ARG A 266 9.86 -2.90 15.21
CA ARG A 266 11.28 -3.06 15.59
C ARG A 266 11.45 -4.02 16.78
N THR A 267 10.56 -3.95 17.77
CA THR A 267 10.58 -4.85 18.93
C THR A 267 10.29 -6.30 18.52
N ASN A 268 9.31 -6.52 17.65
CA ASN A 268 9.00 -7.84 17.12
C ASN A 268 10.17 -8.41 16.32
N LEU A 269 10.82 -7.60 15.49
CA LEU A 269 11.99 -8.03 14.72
C LEU A 269 13.16 -8.42 15.63
N LEU A 270 13.42 -7.64 16.68
CA LEU A 270 14.44 -7.99 17.68
C LEU A 270 14.11 -9.32 18.35
N TRP A 271 12.86 -9.51 18.79
CA TRP A 271 12.43 -10.78 19.36
C TRP A 271 12.60 -11.95 18.38
N TRP A 272 12.21 -11.77 17.12
CA TRP A 272 12.37 -12.77 16.08
C TRP A 272 13.84 -13.16 15.84
N LYS A 273 14.74 -12.17 15.78
CA LYS A 273 16.19 -12.41 15.67
C LYS A 273 16.74 -13.17 16.87
N GLU A 274 16.34 -12.82 18.10
CA GLU A 274 16.86 -13.48 19.31
C GLU A 274 16.26 -14.87 19.52
N ALA A 275 14.99 -15.08 19.16
CA ALA A 275 14.33 -16.37 19.29
C ALA A 275 14.82 -17.40 18.24
N LEU A 276 15.34 -16.93 17.09
CA LEU A 276 15.77 -17.76 15.95
C LEU A 276 14.77 -18.89 15.63
N TYR A 277 13.50 -18.53 15.56
CA TYR A 277 12.40 -19.46 15.32
C TYR A 277 11.64 -19.07 14.05
N SER A 278 11.34 -20.05 13.21
CA SER A 278 10.54 -19.89 11.99
C SER A 278 9.05 -20.09 12.29
N PRO A 279 8.21 -19.05 12.16
CA PRO A 279 6.77 -19.22 12.15
C PRO A 279 6.29 -20.09 10.98
N SER A 280 6.89 -19.95 9.78
CA SER A 280 6.47 -20.70 8.60
C SER A 280 6.78 -22.19 8.67
N ALA A 281 7.93 -22.57 9.21
CA ALA A 281 8.34 -23.99 9.33
C ALA A 281 8.03 -24.62 10.70
N HIS A 282 7.60 -23.81 11.69
CA HIS A 282 7.37 -24.24 13.07
C HIS A 282 8.58 -24.96 13.70
N ALA A 283 9.78 -24.46 13.45
CA ALA A 283 11.04 -25.03 13.93
C ALA A 283 12.08 -23.93 14.22
N SER A 284 13.11 -24.25 15.01
CA SER A 284 14.24 -23.34 15.17
C SER A 284 15.05 -23.27 13.89
N TYR A 285 15.47 -22.07 13.47
CA TYR A 285 16.37 -21.93 12.32
C TYR A 285 17.71 -22.63 12.53
N LEU A 286 18.13 -22.84 13.79
CA LEU A 286 19.37 -23.54 14.13
C LEU A 286 19.31 -25.05 13.86
N GLU A 287 18.10 -25.60 13.72
CA GLU A 287 17.86 -27.02 13.42
C GLU A 287 17.68 -27.28 11.91
N LEU A 288 17.71 -26.22 11.10
CA LEU A 288 17.53 -26.28 9.66
C LEU A 288 18.89 -26.11 8.95
N PRO A 289 19.06 -26.64 7.73
CA PRO A 289 20.27 -26.38 6.97
C PRO A 289 20.38 -24.88 6.63
N PRO A 290 21.58 -24.29 6.59
CA PRO A 290 21.74 -22.82 6.60
C PRO A 290 21.08 -22.09 5.43
N PHE A 291 21.06 -22.69 4.24
CA PHE A 291 20.47 -22.08 3.05
C PHE A 291 18.94 -22.08 3.10
N GLU A 292 18.32 -23.19 3.50
CA GLU A 292 16.89 -23.28 3.74
C GLU A 292 16.46 -22.38 4.89
N ALA A 293 17.21 -22.37 5.99
CA ALA A 293 17.01 -21.45 7.09
C ALA A 293 17.04 -19.99 6.60
N SER A 294 18.04 -19.60 5.81
CA SER A 294 18.14 -18.23 5.29
C SER A 294 16.99 -17.85 4.35
N ALA A 295 16.49 -18.78 3.54
CA ALA A 295 15.33 -18.56 2.69
C ALA A 295 14.03 -18.43 3.49
N LEU A 296 13.86 -19.25 4.53
CA LEU A 296 12.72 -19.13 5.45
C LEU A 296 12.80 -17.86 6.29
N MET A 297 14.01 -17.43 6.71
CA MET A 297 14.19 -16.14 7.37
C MET A 297 13.79 -14.97 6.47
N ALA A 298 14.09 -15.05 5.17
CA ALA A 298 13.63 -14.07 4.18
C ALA A 298 12.10 -14.03 4.09
N LEU A 299 11.44 -15.19 4.05
CA LEU A 299 9.98 -15.32 4.05
C LEU A 299 9.35 -14.77 5.34
N ASP A 300 9.83 -15.23 6.48
CA ASP A 300 9.28 -14.88 7.79
C ASP A 300 9.50 -13.39 8.10
N LEU A 301 10.63 -12.83 7.69
CA LEU A 301 10.86 -11.38 7.77
C LEU A 301 9.89 -10.64 6.84
N HIS A 302 9.74 -11.10 5.60
CA HIS A 302 8.82 -10.52 4.64
C HIS A 302 7.39 -10.45 5.18
N GLU A 303 6.90 -11.50 5.84
CA GLU A 303 5.56 -11.48 6.46
C GLU A 303 5.42 -10.49 7.63
N GLN A 304 6.51 -10.17 8.33
CA GLN A 304 6.50 -9.27 9.48
C GLN A 304 6.66 -7.79 9.12
N VAL A 305 7.23 -7.47 7.95
CA VAL A 305 7.53 -6.09 7.54
C VAL A 305 6.58 -5.58 6.46
N PRO A 306 6.26 -4.27 6.41
CA PRO A 306 5.50 -3.70 5.30
C PRO A 306 6.26 -3.75 3.97
N THR A 307 5.54 -3.48 2.88
CA THR A 307 6.10 -3.38 1.52
C THR A 307 7.25 -2.37 1.45
N TYR A 308 7.10 -1.22 2.10
CA TYR A 308 8.13 -0.19 2.18
C TYR A 308 8.96 -0.41 3.43
N SER A 309 10.16 -0.97 3.25
CA SER A 309 11.09 -1.27 4.33
C SER A 309 12.39 -0.51 4.11
N PRO A 310 12.94 0.18 5.13
CA PRO A 310 14.19 0.92 4.98
C PRO A 310 15.36 -0.04 4.74
N ALA A 311 16.45 0.47 4.15
CA ALA A 311 17.67 -0.30 3.91
C ALA A 311 18.20 -1.05 5.15
N SER A 312 17.96 -0.50 6.35
CA SER A 312 18.31 -1.12 7.63
C SER A 312 17.65 -2.49 7.86
N VAL A 313 16.47 -2.76 7.30
CA VAL A 313 15.79 -4.07 7.38
C VAL A 313 16.56 -5.15 6.61
N SER A 314 17.10 -4.81 5.43
CA SER A 314 17.93 -5.75 4.67
C SER A 314 19.26 -6.03 5.39
N ALA A 315 19.85 -5.01 6.02
CA ALA A 315 21.04 -5.18 6.84
C ALA A 315 20.74 -6.04 8.09
N PHE A 316 19.58 -5.84 8.70
CA PHE A 316 19.11 -6.63 9.83
C PHE A 316 18.94 -8.11 9.46
N LEU A 317 18.35 -8.42 8.30
CA LEU A 317 18.23 -9.80 7.80
C LEU A 317 19.58 -10.48 7.69
N ARG A 318 20.57 -9.81 7.07
CA ARG A 318 21.93 -10.35 6.93
C ARG A 318 22.55 -10.66 8.28
N GLU A 319 22.36 -9.76 9.24
CA GLU A 319 22.89 -9.97 10.58
C GLU A 319 22.16 -11.08 11.34
N ALA A 320 20.87 -11.26 11.12
CA ALA A 320 20.12 -12.38 11.68
C ALA A 320 20.60 -13.72 11.07
N ILE A 321 20.82 -13.77 9.75
CA ILE A 321 21.33 -14.97 9.06
C ILE A 321 22.76 -15.33 9.53
N ARG A 322 23.59 -14.34 9.88
CA ARG A 322 24.93 -14.59 10.44
C ARG A 322 24.93 -15.30 11.78
N CYS A 323 23.81 -15.33 12.50
CA CYS A 323 23.67 -16.12 13.72
C CYS A 323 23.55 -17.64 13.44
N LEU A 324 23.32 -18.05 12.19
CA LEU A 324 23.22 -19.46 11.82
C LEU A 324 24.59 -20.16 11.89
N PRO A 325 24.61 -21.47 12.19
CA PRO A 325 25.86 -22.22 12.20
C PRO A 325 26.48 -22.28 10.80
N ILE A 326 27.79 -22.08 10.73
CA ILE A 326 28.57 -22.31 9.51
C ILE A 326 28.77 -23.82 9.37
N GLU A 327 28.38 -24.40 8.23
CA GLU A 327 28.68 -25.80 7.91
C GLU A 327 30.21 -26.00 7.90
N LYS A 328 30.71 -26.88 8.77
CA LYS A 328 32.14 -27.06 9.03
C LYS A 328 32.90 -27.81 7.92
N ASP A 329 32.19 -28.42 6.97
CA ASP A 329 32.76 -29.36 5.98
C ASP A 329 32.94 -28.78 4.56
N ASP A 330 32.48 -27.56 4.28
CA ASP A 330 32.67 -26.98 2.95
C ASP A 330 33.99 -26.23 2.83
N GLN A 331 34.90 -26.76 2.00
CA GLN A 331 36.16 -26.13 1.59
C GLN A 331 35.96 -24.77 0.87
N ASN A 332 34.72 -24.31 0.73
CA ASN A 332 34.28 -23.19 -0.10
C ASN A 332 33.64 -22.05 0.71
N ASN A 333 34.15 -21.76 1.91
CA ASN A 333 33.71 -20.61 2.73
C ASN A 333 32.20 -20.55 3.05
N GLY A 334 31.48 -21.67 2.97
CA GLY A 334 30.02 -21.73 3.15
C GLY A 334 29.23 -21.19 1.96
N GLU A 335 29.82 -21.13 0.77
CA GLU A 335 29.14 -20.76 -0.47
C GLU A 335 28.57 -21.98 -1.21
N ARG A 336 27.41 -21.82 -1.83
CA ARG A 336 26.76 -22.84 -2.68
C ARG A 336 26.34 -22.25 -4.01
N ASP A 337 26.40 -23.06 -5.06
CA ASP A 337 26.04 -22.66 -6.41
C ASP A 337 24.52 -22.50 -6.57
N VAL A 338 24.11 -21.48 -7.34
CA VAL A 338 22.70 -21.14 -7.56
C VAL A 338 21.89 -22.31 -8.10
N ALA A 339 22.47 -23.19 -8.92
CA ALA A 339 21.77 -24.38 -9.40
C ALA A 339 21.34 -25.32 -8.27
N ARG A 340 22.23 -25.59 -7.30
CA ARG A 340 21.88 -26.38 -6.11
C ARG A 340 20.89 -25.64 -5.22
N LEU A 341 21.07 -24.34 -5.00
CA LEU A 341 20.14 -23.54 -4.19
C LEU A 341 18.71 -23.57 -4.74
N VAL A 342 18.55 -23.41 -6.05
CA VAL A 342 17.25 -23.51 -6.72
C VAL A 342 16.70 -24.93 -6.66
N HIS A 343 17.55 -25.95 -6.78
CA HIS A 343 17.13 -27.35 -6.63
C HIS A 343 16.61 -27.63 -5.22
N ASP A 344 17.37 -27.29 -4.18
CA ASP A 344 17.03 -27.51 -2.77
C ASP A 344 15.76 -26.74 -2.39
N ALA A 345 15.61 -25.48 -2.83
CA ALA A 345 14.39 -24.70 -2.63
C ALA A 345 13.15 -25.35 -3.28
N ARG A 346 13.34 -26.12 -4.36
CA ARG A 346 12.26 -26.83 -5.06
C ARG A 346 11.91 -28.18 -4.44
N THR A 347 12.86 -28.87 -3.83
CA THR A 347 12.71 -30.26 -3.38
C THR A 347 12.58 -30.42 -1.87
N THR A 348 13.26 -29.60 -1.06
CA THR A 348 13.28 -29.75 0.40
C THR A 348 11.90 -29.53 1.02
N THR A 349 11.52 -30.37 1.99
CA THR A 349 10.18 -30.37 2.60
C THR A 349 9.88 -29.06 3.33
N PHE A 350 10.82 -28.56 4.14
CA PHE A 350 10.67 -27.32 4.92
C PHE A 350 10.46 -26.07 4.05
N MET A 351 10.82 -26.12 2.77
CA MET A 351 10.64 -25.03 1.81
C MET A 351 9.23 -24.95 1.21
N GLN A 352 8.31 -25.83 1.62
CA GLN A 352 6.93 -25.83 1.12
C GLN A 352 6.20 -24.49 1.33
N PRO A 353 6.27 -23.81 2.50
CA PRO A 353 5.63 -22.51 2.68
C PRO A 353 6.17 -21.46 1.72
N PHE A 354 7.50 -21.44 1.53
CA PHE A 354 8.16 -20.54 0.60
C PHE A 354 7.69 -20.77 -0.84
N ARG A 355 7.67 -22.03 -1.30
CA ARG A 355 7.19 -22.38 -2.65
C ARG A 355 5.74 -21.97 -2.86
N ALA A 356 4.88 -22.20 -1.86
CA ALA A 356 3.47 -21.84 -1.94
C ALA A 356 3.28 -20.33 -2.11
N LEU A 357 4.03 -19.52 -1.35
CA LEU A 357 3.98 -18.06 -1.51
C LEU A 357 4.59 -17.60 -2.84
N ALA A 358 5.73 -18.17 -3.23
CA ALA A 358 6.39 -17.87 -4.51
C ALA A 358 5.47 -18.12 -5.70
N ALA A 359 4.73 -19.24 -5.70
CA ALA A 359 3.77 -19.59 -6.75
C ALA A 359 2.58 -18.62 -6.82
N GLN A 360 2.18 -18.04 -5.68
CA GLN A 360 1.14 -17.02 -5.61
C GLN A 360 1.63 -15.65 -6.11
N TYR A 361 2.91 -15.37 -5.92
CA TYR A 361 3.52 -14.06 -6.16
C TYR A 361 3.99 -13.88 -7.59
N ALA A 362 4.57 -14.93 -8.17
CA ALA A 362 5.12 -14.91 -9.50
C ALA A 362 4.36 -15.90 -10.39
N PRO A 363 4.06 -15.56 -11.66
CA PRO A 363 3.54 -16.53 -12.61
C PRO A 363 4.62 -17.55 -13.00
N ALA A 364 4.20 -18.61 -13.68
CA ALA A 364 5.11 -19.59 -14.26
C ALA A 364 6.14 -18.91 -15.20
N PRO A 365 7.38 -19.41 -15.23
CA PRO A 365 8.45 -18.80 -16.03
C PRO A 365 8.12 -18.86 -17.52
N ALA A 366 8.10 -17.70 -18.19
CA ALA A 366 7.91 -17.58 -19.64
C ALA A 366 9.11 -16.94 -20.35
N GLY A 367 9.99 -16.27 -19.61
CA GLY A 367 11.17 -15.54 -20.09
C GLY A 367 11.99 -15.07 -18.89
N ARG A 368 12.89 -14.10 -19.10
CA ARG A 368 13.70 -13.48 -18.04
C ARG A 368 12.80 -12.94 -16.92
N GLY A 369 13.01 -13.41 -15.70
CA GLY A 369 12.21 -13.06 -14.53
C GLY A 369 12.81 -13.55 -13.21
N PRO A 370 12.13 -13.30 -12.08
CA PRO A 370 12.65 -13.59 -10.75
C PRO A 370 12.80 -15.10 -10.47
N LEU A 371 13.71 -15.47 -9.58
CA LEU A 371 13.87 -16.84 -9.09
C LEU A 371 12.58 -17.38 -8.44
N LEU A 372 11.76 -16.52 -7.84
CA LEU A 372 10.45 -16.90 -7.31
C LEU A 372 9.58 -17.67 -8.34
N SER A 373 9.63 -17.31 -9.62
CA SER A 373 8.90 -18.05 -10.68
C SER A 373 9.38 -19.49 -10.80
N LEU A 374 10.70 -19.72 -10.73
CA LEU A 374 11.31 -21.06 -10.84
C LEU A 374 11.06 -21.91 -9.58
N ILE A 375 11.11 -21.29 -8.41
CA ILE A 375 10.91 -21.95 -7.11
C ILE A 375 9.44 -22.32 -6.91
N GLY A 376 8.52 -21.40 -7.24
CA GLY A 376 7.08 -21.59 -7.04
C GLY A 376 6.42 -22.52 -8.05
N HIS A 377 6.89 -22.56 -9.29
CA HIS A 377 6.27 -23.34 -10.39
C HIS A 377 7.18 -24.45 -10.88
N SER A 378 7.43 -25.45 -10.03
CA SER A 378 8.20 -26.63 -10.42
C SER A 378 7.41 -27.49 -11.43
N GLN A 379 7.73 -27.39 -12.72
CA GLN A 379 7.16 -28.25 -13.76
C GLN A 379 7.62 -29.71 -13.62
N ASP A 380 8.85 -29.93 -13.13
CA ASP A 380 9.41 -31.24 -12.76
C ASP A 380 10.39 -31.08 -11.58
N SER A 381 10.47 -32.04 -10.65
CA SER A 381 11.41 -32.01 -9.51
C SER A 381 12.90 -32.15 -9.91
N GLY A 382 13.18 -32.27 -11.21
CA GLY A 382 14.52 -32.37 -11.77
C GLY A 382 15.34 -31.08 -11.68
N THR A 383 16.66 -31.24 -11.81
CA THR A 383 17.63 -30.15 -11.93
C THR A 383 17.34 -29.30 -13.18
N VAL A 384 17.28 -27.98 -13.02
CA VAL A 384 17.15 -27.06 -14.16
C VAL A 384 18.48 -27.03 -14.91
N GLU A 385 18.45 -27.22 -16.23
CA GLU A 385 19.65 -27.12 -17.06
C GLU A 385 20.30 -25.73 -16.89
N ALA A 386 21.63 -25.68 -16.79
CA ALA A 386 22.36 -24.43 -16.52
C ALA A 386 22.06 -23.31 -17.53
N THR A 387 21.96 -23.64 -18.82
CA THR A 387 21.63 -22.71 -19.90
C THR A 387 20.22 -22.13 -19.73
N THR A 388 19.27 -22.98 -19.34
CA THR A 388 17.87 -22.61 -19.09
C THR A 388 17.75 -21.75 -17.84
N LEU A 389 18.50 -22.08 -16.78
CA LEU A 389 18.56 -21.26 -15.57
C LEU A 389 19.08 -19.85 -15.90
N ARG A 390 20.21 -19.74 -16.62
CA ARG A 390 20.75 -18.45 -17.05
C ARG A 390 19.83 -17.72 -18.02
N ALA A 391 19.02 -18.42 -18.83
CA ALA A 391 18.04 -17.82 -19.73
C ALA A 391 16.76 -17.34 -19.03
N LEU A 392 16.39 -17.92 -17.88
CA LEU A 392 15.19 -17.55 -17.13
C LEU A 392 15.48 -16.56 -15.99
N CYS A 393 16.55 -16.70 -15.22
CA CYS A 393 16.76 -15.85 -14.03
C CYS A 393 17.90 -14.83 -14.13
N GLY A 394 18.74 -14.92 -15.15
CA GLY A 394 19.80 -13.94 -15.39
C GLY A 394 21.09 -14.21 -14.62
N VAL A 395 21.10 -15.23 -13.77
CA VAL A 395 22.26 -15.63 -12.96
C VAL A 395 22.84 -16.93 -13.52
N ASP A 396 24.16 -17.07 -13.55
CA ASP A 396 24.79 -18.30 -14.01
C ASP A 396 24.64 -19.41 -12.96
N ALA A 397 24.43 -20.64 -13.42
CA ALA A 397 24.24 -21.81 -12.56
C ALA A 397 25.37 -22.03 -11.55
N SER A 398 26.61 -21.70 -11.94
CA SER A 398 27.82 -21.83 -11.13
C SER A 398 28.10 -20.61 -10.24
N THR A 399 27.27 -19.57 -10.29
CA THR A 399 27.39 -18.42 -9.39
C THR A 399 27.26 -18.91 -7.96
N SER A 400 28.27 -18.62 -7.13
CA SER A 400 28.29 -19.04 -5.74
C SER A 400 27.70 -17.95 -4.85
N MET A 401 26.88 -18.33 -3.87
CA MET A 401 26.24 -17.43 -2.93
C MET A 401 26.42 -17.93 -1.50
N THR A 402 26.63 -17.01 -0.56
CA THR A 402 26.54 -17.29 0.87
C THR A 402 25.06 -17.39 1.31
N PRO A 403 24.74 -17.94 2.50
CA PRO A 403 23.38 -17.91 3.02
C PRO A 403 22.83 -16.48 3.17
N SER A 404 23.70 -15.52 3.52
CA SER A 404 23.31 -14.11 3.62
C SER A 404 22.92 -13.51 2.26
N ASP A 405 23.67 -13.83 1.21
CA ASP A 405 23.36 -13.37 -0.15
C ASP A 405 22.06 -14.01 -0.65
N TRP A 406 21.91 -15.32 -0.46
CA TRP A 406 20.71 -16.07 -0.84
C TRP A 406 19.45 -15.54 -0.16
N GLY A 407 19.46 -15.43 1.18
CA GLY A 407 18.32 -14.90 1.93
C GLY A 407 18.00 -13.45 1.56
N THR A 408 19.01 -12.59 1.39
CA THR A 408 18.79 -11.20 0.96
C THR A 408 18.21 -11.13 -0.46
N TYR A 409 18.70 -11.97 -1.36
CA TYR A 409 18.24 -12.05 -2.75
C TYR A 409 16.75 -12.40 -2.79
N LEU A 410 16.35 -13.46 -2.08
CA LEU A 410 14.96 -13.91 -2.00
C LEU A 410 14.05 -12.87 -1.32
N PHE A 411 14.51 -12.24 -0.24
CA PHE A 411 13.75 -11.20 0.45
C PHE A 411 13.40 -10.04 -0.49
N ARG A 412 14.36 -9.59 -1.31
CA ARG A 412 14.14 -8.53 -2.30
C ARG A 412 13.12 -8.94 -3.36
N GLU A 413 13.18 -10.17 -3.86
CA GLU A 413 12.19 -10.66 -4.83
C GLU A 413 10.78 -10.75 -4.21
N LEU A 414 10.67 -11.19 -2.95
CA LEU A 414 9.40 -11.22 -2.21
C LEU A 414 8.83 -9.81 -2.05
N GLN A 415 9.65 -8.82 -1.69
CA GLN A 415 9.24 -7.43 -1.58
C GLN A 415 8.85 -6.81 -2.92
N THR A 416 9.60 -7.10 -3.99
CA THR A 416 9.24 -6.73 -5.37
C THR A 416 7.86 -7.27 -5.76
N ALA A 417 7.61 -8.56 -5.51
CA ALA A 417 6.36 -9.20 -5.90
C ALA A 417 5.17 -8.70 -5.07
N ARG A 418 5.35 -8.45 -3.76
CA ARG A 418 4.32 -7.81 -2.92
C ARG A 418 4.02 -6.39 -3.36
N ALA A 419 5.03 -5.59 -3.68
CA ALA A 419 4.84 -4.21 -4.12
C ALA A 419 3.99 -4.13 -5.39
N THR A 420 4.25 -5.03 -6.34
CA THR A 420 3.65 -4.99 -7.68
C THR A 420 2.42 -5.87 -7.85
N ARG A 421 2.02 -6.59 -6.80
CA ARG A 421 0.78 -7.36 -6.79
C ARG A 421 -0.40 -6.40 -6.87
N SER A 422 -1.29 -6.67 -7.81
CA SER A 422 -2.56 -5.96 -7.95
C SER A 422 -3.41 -6.15 -6.70
N SER A 423 -3.34 -5.22 -5.74
CA SER A 423 -4.26 -5.17 -4.62
C SER A 423 -5.69 -5.04 -5.15
N PRO A 424 -6.65 -5.90 -4.76
CA PRO A 424 -8.05 -5.72 -5.14
C PRO A 424 -8.71 -4.46 -4.53
N SER A 425 -8.03 -3.73 -3.63
CA SER A 425 -8.69 -2.82 -2.68
C SER A 425 -8.52 -1.31 -2.89
N THR A 426 -7.76 -0.81 -3.87
CA THR A 426 -7.56 0.65 -4.04
C THR A 426 -8.08 1.25 -5.35
N ARG A 427 -8.96 0.53 -6.08
CA ARG A 427 -9.75 1.10 -7.18
C ARG A 427 -11.16 1.58 -6.79
N ALA A 428 -11.46 1.68 -5.50
CA ALA A 428 -12.70 2.29 -5.03
C ALA A 428 -12.48 3.76 -4.67
N ARG A 429 -13.20 4.63 -5.40
CA ARG A 429 -13.43 6.08 -5.20
C ARG A 429 -12.36 7.06 -5.70
N LYS A 430 -12.42 7.32 -7.01
CA LYS A 430 -12.68 8.69 -7.49
C LYS A 430 -13.99 8.67 -8.29
N LYS A 431 -15.07 9.13 -7.65
CA LYS A 431 -16.20 9.77 -8.32
C LYS A 431 -16.29 11.17 -7.75
#